data_AF-A0A1E1LKI8-F1
#
_entry.id   AF-A0A1E1LKI8-F1
#
_cell.length_a   1.000
_cell.length_b   1.000
_cell.length_c   1.000
_cell.angle_alpha   90.00
_cell.angle_beta   90.00
_cell.angle_gamma   90.00
#
_symmetry.space_group_name_H-M   'P 1'
#
loop_
_entity.id
_entity.type
_entity.pdbx_description
1 polymer ?
#
loop_
_entity_poly.entity_id
_entity_poly.type
_entity_poly.pdbx_seq_one_letter_code
_entity_poly.pdbx_strand_id
1 'polypeptide(L)'
;MDPDHHPPSESAPITSQRKLSRLADILQELYYKHRQKSFDAGLSKIRFVNGIMFTYDSSGKDDALSIAELLNLCDGTKNKRTLLARFGCMEAVTLMADILMYGLVGLDCDVEVIIAKMKEPHRKFIRVDLYSVQLDNPPWHKFYRITLRDGITTHVYALDLSSAQYGYYKPLVSFETYMVERVEEIRETSLDVAKWNLLRIVERAREMLRYEWKRVCAEIIFQAVKDWEWRGHLKLRNTLCLPEKEFDEMKVKLIDYVEATLAKSNL
;
A
#
# COMPACT_ATOMS: atom_id res chain seq x y z
N MET A 1 12.94 33.84 45.28
CA MET A 1 12.09 33.97 44.08
C MET A 1 13.00 33.60 42.93
N ASP A 2 12.80 32.42 42.37
CA ASP A 2 13.63 31.86 41.30
C ASP A 2 12.93 32.19 39.98
N PRO A 3 13.49 33.07 39.11
CA PRO A 3 12.77 33.55 37.94
C PRO A 3 13.37 32.93 36.68
N ASP A 4 13.29 31.61 36.51
CA ASP A 4 13.59 30.97 35.22
C ASP A 4 12.69 29.74 35.05
N HIS A 5 11.40 29.99 34.94
CA HIS A 5 10.45 29.03 34.35
C HIS A 5 10.29 29.39 32.87
N HIS A 6 11.24 28.92 32.05
CA HIS A 6 11.02 28.87 30.61
C HIS A 6 9.84 27.91 30.35
N PRO A 7 8.78 28.35 29.63
CA PRO A 7 7.72 27.45 29.22
C PRO A 7 8.30 26.33 28.34
N PRO A 8 7.67 25.14 28.30
CA PRO A 8 8.14 24.07 27.44
C PRO A 8 8.13 24.56 25.99
N SER A 9 9.30 24.50 25.38
CA SER A 9 9.58 24.64 23.94
C SER A 9 8.37 24.27 23.06
N GLU A 10 7.88 25.25 22.30
CA GLU A 10 6.98 25.00 21.17
C GLU A 10 7.61 23.92 20.29
N SER A 11 6.96 22.76 20.20
CA SER A 11 7.46 21.63 19.41
C SER A 11 7.76 22.10 17.98
N ALA A 12 9.01 21.91 17.53
CA ALA A 12 9.45 22.33 16.21
C ALA A 12 8.44 21.95 15.10
N PRO A 13 8.21 22.82 14.10
CA PRO A 13 7.28 22.54 13.01
C PRO A 13 7.59 21.19 12.35
N ILE A 14 6.55 20.41 12.11
CA ILE A 14 6.70 19.12 11.45
C ILE A 14 7.19 19.29 9.99
N THR A 15 8.27 18.58 9.65
CA THR A 15 8.89 18.66 8.32
C THR A 15 8.02 18.04 7.24
N SER A 16 8.19 18.49 5.99
CA SER A 16 7.53 17.93 4.81
C SER A 16 7.83 16.43 4.64
N GLN A 17 9.06 16.02 4.93
CA GLN A 17 9.45 14.61 4.95
C GLN A 17 8.63 13.80 5.97
N ARG A 18 8.41 14.32 7.17
CA ARG A 18 7.64 13.61 8.20
C ARG A 18 6.16 13.50 7.83
N LYS A 19 5.59 14.54 7.21
CA LYS A 19 4.23 14.48 6.64
C LYS A 19 4.13 13.39 5.56
N LEU A 20 5.09 13.33 4.64
CA LEU A 20 5.14 12.30 3.59
C LEU A 20 5.27 10.89 4.18
N SER A 21 6.15 10.70 5.17
CA SER A 21 6.31 9.40 5.85
C SER A 21 5.03 8.93 6.53
N ARG A 22 4.28 9.84 7.14
CA ARG A 22 3.00 9.54 7.80
C ARG A 22 1.89 9.25 6.81
N LEU A 23 1.85 9.98 5.69
CA LEU A 23 0.92 9.69 4.60
C LEU A 23 1.19 8.30 4.01
N ALA A 24 2.46 7.94 3.81
CA ALA A 24 2.86 6.62 3.33
C ALA A 24 2.41 5.49 4.27
N ASP A 25 2.49 5.70 5.59
CA ASP A 25 2.04 4.75 6.60
C ASP A 25 0.52 4.55 6.56
N ILE A 26 -0.26 5.64 6.52
CA ILE A 26 -1.72 5.60 6.34
C ILE A 26 -2.08 4.88 5.03
N LEU A 27 -1.47 5.25 3.92
CA LEU A 27 -1.74 4.67 2.61
C LEU A 27 -1.46 3.16 2.57
N GLN A 28 -0.41 2.70 3.24
CA GLN A 28 -0.10 1.27 3.28
C GLN A 28 -1.16 0.48 4.05
N GLU A 29 -1.64 1.01 5.18
CA GLU A 29 -2.74 0.39 5.92
C GLU A 29 -4.05 0.40 5.13
N LEU A 30 -4.41 1.52 4.48
CA LEU A 30 -5.57 1.60 3.60
C LEU A 30 -5.47 0.63 2.42
N TYR A 31 -4.28 0.48 1.83
CA TYR A 31 -4.02 -0.52 0.81
C TYR A 31 -4.24 -1.95 1.34
N TYR A 32 -3.83 -2.27 2.57
CA TYR A 32 -4.12 -3.59 3.13
C TYR A 32 -5.61 -3.80 3.41
N LYS A 33 -6.36 -2.78 3.86
CA LYS A 33 -7.83 -2.85 3.99
C LYS A 33 -8.52 -3.06 2.65
N HIS A 34 -8.07 -2.34 1.62
CA HIS A 34 -8.48 -2.57 0.23
C HIS A 34 -8.28 -4.03 -0.17
N ARG A 35 -7.05 -4.53 -0.01
CA ARG A 35 -6.69 -5.90 -0.38
C ARG A 35 -7.47 -6.93 0.41
N GLN A 36 -7.77 -6.71 1.69
CA GLN A 36 -8.58 -7.61 2.49
C GLN A 36 -10.01 -7.73 1.95
N LYS A 37 -10.64 -6.61 1.56
CA LYS A 37 -12.01 -6.64 1.00
C LYS A 37 -12.06 -7.16 -0.43
N SER A 38 -11.07 -6.82 -1.25
CA SER A 38 -11.06 -7.12 -2.69
C SER A 38 -10.20 -8.33 -3.06
N PHE A 39 -9.80 -9.16 -2.09
CA PHE A 39 -8.92 -10.29 -2.35
C PHE A 39 -9.67 -11.37 -3.14
N ASP A 40 -9.31 -11.53 -4.42
CA ASP A 40 -9.84 -12.59 -5.26
C ASP A 40 -8.68 -13.29 -5.98
N ALA A 41 -7.92 -14.06 -5.20
CA ALA A 41 -6.82 -14.87 -5.71
C ALA A 41 -7.23 -16.33 -5.96
N GLY A 42 -8.43 -16.74 -5.53
CA GLY A 42 -8.92 -18.11 -5.65
C GLY A 42 -7.92 -19.13 -5.11
N LEU A 43 -7.53 -19.02 -3.84
CA LEU A 43 -6.53 -19.90 -3.24
C LEU A 43 -7.20 -21.00 -2.41
N SER A 44 -6.74 -22.23 -2.55
CA SER A 44 -7.22 -23.38 -1.76
C SER A 44 -6.37 -23.62 -0.52
N LYS A 45 -5.12 -23.13 -0.50
CA LYS A 45 -4.16 -23.47 0.55
C LYS A 45 -2.99 -22.50 0.66
N ILE A 46 -2.47 -22.37 1.88
CA ILE A 46 -1.16 -21.78 2.18
C ILE A 46 -0.30 -22.80 2.93
N ARG A 47 0.98 -22.90 2.58
CA ARG A 47 1.98 -23.68 3.34
C ARG A 47 3.22 -22.83 3.57
N PHE A 48 3.88 -23.04 4.71
CA PHE A 48 5.18 -22.46 5.00
C PHE A 48 6.21 -23.58 5.07
N VAL A 49 7.24 -23.50 4.23
CA VAL A 49 8.34 -24.49 4.21
C VAL A 49 9.65 -23.71 4.21
N ASN A 50 10.49 -23.91 5.22
CA ASN A 50 11.79 -23.24 5.37
C ASN A 50 11.72 -21.70 5.21
N GLY A 51 10.67 -21.08 5.77
CA GLY A 51 10.46 -19.62 5.68
C GLY A 51 9.89 -19.12 4.35
N ILE A 52 9.66 -20.00 3.37
CA ILE A 52 9.03 -19.69 2.09
C ILE A 52 7.52 -19.88 2.20
N MET A 53 6.76 -18.90 1.72
CA MET A 53 5.29 -18.98 1.63
C MET A 53 4.89 -19.60 0.29
N PHE A 54 4.24 -20.75 0.32
CA PHE A 54 3.61 -21.39 -0.82
C PHE A 54 2.11 -21.09 -0.80
N THR A 55 1.58 -20.61 -1.92
CA THR A 55 0.14 -20.47 -2.15
C THR A 55 -0.29 -21.42 -3.26
N TYR A 56 -1.42 -22.07 -3.09
CA TYR A 56 -1.95 -23.01 -4.06
C TYR A 56 -3.23 -22.45 -4.66
N ASP A 57 -3.27 -22.37 -5.97
CA ASP A 57 -4.48 -21.97 -6.67
C ASP A 57 -5.58 -23.03 -6.46
N SER A 58 -6.82 -22.57 -6.49
CA SER A 58 -8.02 -23.37 -6.35
C SER A 58 -8.51 -23.87 -7.72
N SER A 59 -9.01 -25.11 -7.77
CA SER A 59 -9.57 -25.70 -8.98
C SER A 59 -10.93 -25.09 -9.37
N GLY A 60 -11.59 -24.43 -8.42
CA GLY A 60 -12.91 -23.83 -8.58
C GLY A 60 -13.31 -22.94 -7.40
N LYS A 61 -14.55 -22.46 -7.38
CA LYS A 61 -15.05 -21.64 -6.26
C LYS A 61 -15.24 -22.45 -4.98
N ASP A 62 -15.66 -23.70 -5.08
CA ASP A 62 -16.00 -24.54 -3.93
C ASP A 62 -14.77 -24.96 -3.12
N ASP A 63 -13.60 -24.99 -3.76
CA ASP A 63 -12.30 -25.31 -3.14
C ASP A 63 -11.55 -24.05 -2.65
N ALA A 64 -12.05 -22.84 -2.95
CA ALA A 64 -11.36 -21.61 -2.62
C ALA A 64 -11.69 -21.17 -1.19
N LEU A 65 -10.65 -20.90 -0.41
CA LEU A 65 -10.78 -20.34 0.93
C LEU A 65 -11.12 -18.85 0.86
N SER A 66 -11.93 -18.40 1.81
CA SER A 66 -12.14 -16.98 2.04
C SER A 66 -10.84 -16.30 2.47
N ILE A 67 -10.75 -14.99 2.26
CA ILE A 67 -9.61 -14.19 2.73
C ILE A 67 -9.42 -14.28 4.26
N ALA A 68 -10.50 -14.37 5.03
CA ALA A 68 -10.42 -14.52 6.48
C ALA A 68 -9.74 -15.84 6.87
N GLU A 69 -10.12 -16.94 6.22
CA GLU A 69 -9.48 -18.26 6.43
C GLU A 69 -8.00 -18.22 6.00
N LEU A 70 -7.69 -17.64 4.84
CA LEU A 70 -6.31 -17.52 4.36
C LEU A 70 -5.43 -16.70 5.31
N LEU A 71 -5.96 -15.60 5.87
CA LEU A 71 -5.24 -14.79 6.84
C LEU A 71 -5.04 -15.53 8.17
N ASN A 72 -5.97 -16.38 8.59
CA ASN A 72 -5.81 -17.22 9.77
C ASN A 72 -4.73 -18.29 9.60
N LEU A 73 -4.44 -18.72 8.37
CA LEU A 73 -3.29 -19.59 8.06
C LEU A 73 -1.94 -18.86 8.11
N CYS A 74 -1.92 -17.52 8.14
CA CYS A 74 -0.69 -16.74 8.16
C CYS A 74 -0.28 -16.39 9.61
N ASP A 75 0.88 -16.88 10.03
CA ASP A 75 1.42 -16.55 11.35
C ASP A 75 1.98 -15.12 11.40
N GLY A 76 1.37 -14.26 12.22
CA GLY A 76 1.79 -12.89 12.42
C GLY A 76 1.53 -11.91 11.27
N THR A 77 1.68 -10.62 11.57
CA THR A 77 1.34 -9.51 10.66
C THR A 77 2.18 -9.49 9.38
N LYS A 78 3.46 -9.88 9.46
CA LYS A 78 4.37 -9.92 8.30
C LYS A 78 3.90 -10.90 7.21
N ASN A 79 3.49 -12.11 7.61
CA ASN A 79 2.96 -13.09 6.67
C ASN A 79 1.62 -12.61 6.06
N LYS A 80 0.72 -12.07 6.89
CA LYS A 80 -0.55 -11.49 6.42
C LYS A 80 -0.33 -10.38 5.38
N ARG A 81 0.56 -9.43 5.65
CA ARG A 81 0.91 -8.34 4.71
C ARG A 81 1.57 -8.86 3.42
N THR A 82 2.43 -9.88 3.53
CA THR A 82 3.03 -10.54 2.35
C THR A 82 1.93 -11.11 1.45
N LEU A 83 0.97 -11.85 2.03
CA LEU A 83 -0.15 -12.44 1.28
C LEU A 83 -1.01 -11.35 0.62
N LEU A 84 -1.36 -10.30 1.36
CA LEU A 84 -2.18 -9.20 0.83
C LEU A 84 -1.49 -8.42 -0.29
N ALA A 85 -0.16 -8.25 -0.19
CA ALA A 85 0.65 -7.54 -1.18
C ALA A 85 0.93 -8.36 -2.45
N ARG A 86 0.77 -9.69 -2.39
CA ARG A 86 1.03 -10.61 -3.50
C ARG A 86 0.41 -10.12 -4.80
N PHE A 87 1.27 -9.91 -5.81
CA PHE A 87 0.88 -9.53 -7.17
C PHE A 87 -0.01 -8.28 -7.25
N GLY A 88 0.03 -7.43 -6.21
CA GLY A 88 -0.83 -6.26 -6.08
C GLY A 88 -0.14 -4.94 -6.45
N CYS A 89 1.04 -4.98 -7.08
CA CYS A 89 1.83 -3.78 -7.33
C CYS A 89 1.17 -2.80 -8.29
N MET A 90 0.40 -3.30 -9.26
CA MET A 90 -0.37 -2.45 -10.17
C MET A 90 -1.56 -1.81 -9.44
N GLU A 91 -2.30 -2.57 -8.65
CA GLU A 91 -3.41 -2.03 -7.84
C GLU A 91 -2.90 -1.00 -6.83
N ALA A 92 -1.76 -1.25 -6.19
CA ALA A 92 -1.13 -0.33 -5.26
C ALA A 92 -0.85 1.05 -5.89
N VAL A 93 -0.33 1.09 -7.12
CA VAL A 93 0.01 2.37 -7.79
C VAL A 93 -1.14 3.04 -8.52
N THR A 94 -2.26 2.35 -8.73
CA THR A 94 -3.39 2.89 -9.50
C THR A 94 -4.59 3.20 -8.61
N LEU A 95 -4.97 2.27 -7.73
CA LEU A 95 -6.18 2.40 -6.92
C LEU A 95 -5.96 3.28 -5.67
N MET A 96 -4.72 3.45 -5.23
CA MET A 96 -4.39 4.35 -4.11
C MET A 96 -3.96 5.75 -4.57
N ALA A 97 -3.92 6.01 -5.88
CA ALA A 97 -3.41 7.25 -6.44
C ALA A 97 -4.23 8.48 -5.98
N ASP A 98 -5.56 8.38 -5.98
CA ASP A 98 -6.42 9.52 -5.59
C ASP A 98 -6.20 9.94 -4.13
N ILE A 99 -6.05 8.97 -3.22
CA ILE A 99 -5.80 9.22 -1.81
C ILE A 99 -4.39 9.79 -1.62
N LEU A 100 -3.40 9.26 -2.36
CA LEU A 100 -2.04 9.80 -2.37
C LEU A 100 -2.06 11.28 -2.79
N MET A 101 -2.63 11.58 -3.96
CA MET A 101 -2.70 12.96 -4.47
C MET A 101 -3.47 13.87 -3.52
N TYR A 102 -4.56 13.38 -2.91
CA TYR A 102 -5.32 14.11 -1.91
C TYR A 102 -4.49 14.44 -0.66
N GLY A 103 -3.71 13.48 -0.16
CA GLY A 103 -2.85 13.65 1.01
C GLY A 103 -1.60 14.51 0.75
N LEU A 104 -1.13 14.58 -0.49
CA LEU A 104 0.01 15.40 -0.91
C LEU A 104 -0.33 16.89 -1.07
N VAL A 105 -1.61 17.28 -1.05
CA VAL A 105 -2.02 18.68 -1.19
C VAL A 105 -1.31 19.56 -0.16
N GLY A 106 -0.59 20.57 -0.65
CA GLY A 106 0.19 21.50 0.17
C GLY A 106 1.66 21.09 0.39
N LEU A 107 2.09 19.96 -0.15
CA LEU A 107 3.51 19.64 -0.33
C LEU A 107 3.95 20.01 -1.74
N ASP A 108 5.10 20.63 -1.89
CA ASP A 108 5.72 20.83 -3.20
C ASP A 108 6.42 19.53 -3.60
N CYS A 109 5.75 18.73 -4.44
CA CYS A 109 6.30 17.47 -4.90
C CYS A 109 5.78 17.04 -6.27
N ASP A 110 6.58 16.20 -6.94
CA ASP A 110 6.17 15.46 -8.13
C ASP A 110 6.05 13.97 -7.81
N VAL A 111 5.14 13.28 -8.51
CA VAL A 111 4.89 11.85 -8.35
C VAL A 111 4.95 11.16 -9.71
N GLU A 112 5.74 10.10 -9.79
CA GLU A 112 5.89 9.27 -10.99
C GLU A 112 5.75 7.79 -10.61
N VAL A 113 5.37 6.94 -11.58
CA VAL A 113 5.33 5.49 -11.37
C VAL A 113 6.54 4.86 -12.04
N ILE A 114 7.30 4.07 -11.28
CA ILE A 114 8.47 3.36 -11.76
C ILE A 114 8.13 1.89 -11.97
N ILE A 115 8.60 1.31 -13.08
CA ILE A 115 8.64 -0.14 -13.28
C ILE A 115 10.09 -0.60 -13.08
N ALA A 116 10.32 -1.54 -12.19
CA ALA A 116 11.66 -2.02 -11.88
C ALA A 116 11.71 -3.55 -11.82
N LYS A 117 12.82 -4.12 -12.27
CA LYS A 117 13.17 -5.51 -12.00
C LYS A 117 13.77 -5.58 -10.60
N MET A 118 13.20 -6.41 -9.74
CA MET A 118 13.63 -6.55 -8.36
C MET A 118 14.82 -7.51 -8.26
N LYS A 119 15.73 -7.22 -7.33
CA LYS A 119 16.76 -8.17 -6.88
C LYS A 119 16.11 -9.37 -6.17
N GLU A 120 16.94 -10.36 -5.85
CA GLU A 120 16.53 -11.51 -5.04
C GLU A 120 15.83 -11.05 -3.75
N PRO A 121 14.59 -11.48 -3.51
CA PRO A 121 13.83 -10.96 -2.38
C PRO A 121 14.31 -11.54 -1.05
N HIS A 122 14.26 -10.71 0.01
CA HIS A 122 14.48 -11.17 1.39
C HIS A 122 13.45 -12.22 1.83
N ARG A 123 12.32 -12.28 1.13
CA ARG A 123 11.24 -13.21 1.38
C ARG A 123 10.77 -13.81 0.07
N LYS A 124 10.96 -15.13 -0.06
CA LYS A 124 10.45 -15.89 -1.19
C LYS A 124 8.98 -16.21 -1.01
N PHE A 125 8.26 -16.06 -2.10
CA PHE A 125 6.87 -16.39 -2.25
C PHE A 125 6.71 -17.23 -3.51
N ILE A 126 6.06 -18.38 -3.39
CA ILE A 126 5.85 -19.31 -4.51
C ILE A 126 4.34 -19.52 -4.69
N ARG A 127 3.86 -19.26 -5.91
CA ARG A 127 2.54 -19.73 -6.36
C ARG A 127 2.70 -21.11 -6.97
N VAL A 128 1.86 -22.03 -6.55
CA VAL A 128 1.70 -23.35 -7.18
C VAL A 128 0.36 -23.33 -7.90
N ASP A 129 0.40 -23.44 -9.23
CA ASP A 129 -0.82 -23.48 -10.03
C ASP A 129 -1.47 -24.88 -10.03
N LEU A 130 -2.58 -25.02 -10.77
CA LEU A 130 -3.34 -26.28 -10.86
C LEU A 130 -2.58 -27.44 -11.51
N TYR A 131 -1.50 -27.14 -12.23
CA TYR A 131 -0.62 -28.12 -12.88
C TYR A 131 0.67 -28.34 -12.09
N SER A 132 0.72 -27.88 -10.83
CA SER A 132 1.89 -27.93 -9.95
C SER A 132 3.10 -27.12 -10.47
N VAL A 133 2.88 -26.18 -11.39
CA VAL A 133 3.92 -25.25 -11.82
C VAL A 133 4.16 -24.26 -10.70
N GLN A 134 5.44 -24.10 -10.33
CA GLN A 134 5.88 -23.15 -9.33
C GLN A 134 6.30 -21.85 -10.00
N LEU A 135 5.70 -20.76 -9.56
CA LEU A 135 6.01 -19.40 -10.00
C LEU A 135 6.51 -18.60 -8.80
N ASP A 136 7.74 -18.11 -8.92
CA ASP A 136 8.35 -17.22 -7.93
C ASP A 136 7.65 -15.85 -7.88
N ASN A 137 8.12 -15.00 -6.97
CA ASN A 137 7.82 -13.57 -6.97
C ASN A 137 7.94 -12.97 -8.39
N PRO A 138 7.04 -12.06 -8.81
CA PRO A 138 7.18 -11.45 -10.11
C PRO A 138 8.46 -10.62 -10.12
N PRO A 139 9.31 -10.76 -11.16
CA PRO A 139 10.55 -10.02 -11.23
C PRO A 139 10.29 -8.53 -11.43
N TRP A 140 9.21 -8.17 -12.14
CA TRP A 140 8.84 -6.78 -12.41
C TRP A 140 7.85 -6.23 -11.38
N HIS A 141 8.18 -5.08 -10.82
CA HIS A 141 7.45 -4.42 -9.76
C HIS A 141 7.10 -2.98 -10.12
N LYS A 142 6.11 -2.41 -9.42
CA LYS A 142 5.64 -1.03 -9.60
C LYS A 142 5.54 -0.32 -8.27
N PHE A 143 6.05 0.92 -8.23
CA PHE A 143 6.00 1.78 -7.06
C PHE A 143 6.08 3.26 -7.48
N TYR A 144 5.87 4.19 -6.55
CA TYR A 144 5.97 5.61 -6.84
C TYR A 144 7.38 6.16 -6.57
N ARG A 145 7.90 7.00 -7.46
CA ARG A 145 8.98 7.95 -7.17
C ARG A 145 8.34 9.27 -6.78
N ILE A 146 8.71 9.78 -5.61
CA ILE A 146 8.22 11.07 -5.10
C ILE A 146 9.41 12.00 -4.95
N THR A 147 9.42 13.09 -5.72
CA THR A 147 10.42 14.15 -5.64
C THR A 147 9.84 15.27 -4.79
N LEU A 148 10.29 15.39 -3.54
CA LEU A 148 9.85 16.38 -2.57
C LEU A 148 10.81 17.58 -2.56
N ARG A 149 10.27 18.79 -2.74
CA ARG A 149 11.02 20.04 -2.68
C ARG A 149 10.72 20.76 -1.35
N ASP A 150 11.77 21.06 -0.60
CA ASP A 150 11.71 21.78 0.68
C ASP A 150 12.65 22.98 0.63
N GLY A 151 12.14 24.10 0.14
CA GLY A 151 12.93 25.29 -0.17
C GLY A 151 13.94 25.02 -1.29
N ILE A 152 15.23 25.11 -0.97
CA ILE A 152 16.33 24.85 -1.92
C ILE A 152 16.72 23.36 -1.97
N THR A 153 16.23 22.54 -1.05
CA THR A 153 16.61 21.14 -0.94
C THR A 153 15.59 20.27 -1.67
N THR A 154 16.08 19.29 -2.45
CA THR A 154 15.23 18.30 -3.09
C THR A 154 15.57 16.91 -2.56
N HIS A 155 14.55 16.17 -2.13
CA HIS A 155 14.67 14.80 -1.66
C HIS A 155 13.84 13.87 -2.53
N VAL A 156 14.40 12.72 -2.90
CA VAL A 156 13.69 11.72 -3.72
C VAL A 156 13.43 10.48 -2.90
N TYR A 157 12.18 10.03 -2.88
CA TYR A 157 11.73 8.86 -2.13
C TYR A 157 11.09 7.82 -3.06
N ALA A 158 11.21 6.56 -2.67
CA ALA A 158 10.41 5.47 -3.20
C ALA A 158 9.25 5.17 -2.23
N LEU A 159 8.02 5.27 -2.71
CA LEU A 159 6.80 4.86 -2.00
C LEU A 159 6.27 3.57 -2.60
N ASP A 160 6.34 2.47 -1.83
CA ASP A 160 5.96 1.13 -2.26
C ASP A 160 5.06 0.43 -1.23
N LEU A 161 3.76 0.50 -1.50
CA LEU A 161 2.71 -0.07 -0.64
C LEU A 161 2.68 -1.61 -0.68
N SER A 162 3.25 -2.20 -1.73
CA SER A 162 3.24 -3.64 -2.00
C SER A 162 4.59 -4.34 -1.78
N SER A 163 5.58 -3.61 -1.26
CA SER A 163 6.94 -4.10 -0.99
C SER A 163 7.02 -5.32 -0.07
N ALA A 164 5.97 -5.56 0.74
CA ALA A 164 5.88 -6.71 1.64
C ALA A 164 5.95 -8.05 0.89
N GLN A 165 5.57 -8.09 -0.39
CA GLN A 165 5.72 -9.31 -1.20
C GLN A 165 7.19 -9.77 -1.34
N TYR A 166 8.14 -8.84 -1.21
CA TYR A 166 9.58 -9.11 -1.26
C TYR A 166 10.26 -9.07 0.12
N GLY A 167 9.48 -8.88 1.19
CA GLY A 167 9.97 -8.87 2.58
C GLY A 167 10.36 -7.49 3.13
N TYR A 168 10.02 -6.39 2.44
CA TYR A 168 10.21 -5.04 2.97
C TYR A 168 8.87 -4.48 3.46
N TYR A 169 8.83 -3.95 4.68
CA TYR A 169 7.57 -3.55 5.33
C TYR A 169 7.43 -2.04 5.54
N LYS A 170 8.51 -1.28 5.32
CA LYS A 170 8.48 0.18 5.38
C LYS A 170 8.08 0.73 4.00
N PRO A 171 6.94 1.44 3.88
CA PRO A 171 6.42 1.86 2.58
C PRO A 171 7.24 2.99 1.95
N LEU A 172 7.87 3.85 2.77
CA LEU A 172 8.67 4.98 2.28
C LEU A 172 10.13 4.85 2.68
N VAL A 173 11.02 4.93 1.69
CA VAL A 173 12.48 5.00 1.88
C VAL A 173 13.07 6.01 0.88
N SER A 174 14.29 6.48 1.11
CA SER A 174 14.99 7.27 0.10
C SER A 174 15.11 6.46 -1.19
N PHE A 175 15.00 7.14 -2.33
CA PHE A 175 15.05 6.48 -3.63
C PHE A 175 16.40 5.80 -3.86
N GLU A 176 17.50 6.47 -3.50
CA GLU A 176 18.86 5.91 -3.57
C GLU A 176 18.97 4.57 -2.81
N THR A 177 18.53 4.54 -1.54
CA THR A 177 18.56 3.30 -0.75
C THR A 177 17.67 2.22 -1.36
N TYR A 178 16.47 2.57 -1.83
CA TYR A 178 15.59 1.60 -2.51
C TYR A 178 16.27 1.00 -3.74
N MET A 179 16.91 1.83 -4.54
CA MET A 179 17.60 1.42 -5.76
C MET A 179 18.77 0.46 -5.45
N VAL A 180 19.61 0.82 -4.49
CA VAL A 180 20.77 0.02 -4.08
C VAL A 180 20.33 -1.31 -3.46
N GLU A 181 19.33 -1.32 -2.58
CA GLU A 181 18.95 -2.52 -1.85
C GLU A 181 18.06 -3.47 -2.66
N ARG A 182 17.19 -2.95 -3.54
CA ARG A 182 16.02 -3.70 -4.02
C ARG A 182 15.93 -3.85 -5.53
N VAL A 183 16.59 -3.00 -6.31
CA VAL A 183 16.37 -2.93 -7.76
C VAL A 183 17.59 -3.40 -8.54
N GLU A 184 17.38 -4.29 -9.49
CA GLU A 184 18.39 -4.77 -10.44
C GLU A 184 18.42 -3.90 -11.70
N GLU A 185 17.25 -3.57 -12.25
CA GLU A 185 17.07 -2.83 -13.52
C GLU A 185 15.83 -1.93 -13.43
N ILE A 186 15.85 -0.75 -14.06
CA ILE A 186 14.65 0.09 -14.24
C ILE A 186 14.22 0.06 -15.69
N ARG A 187 12.90 0.06 -15.91
CA ARG A 187 12.28 0.52 -17.15
C ARG A 187 11.44 1.75 -16.82
N GLU A 188 11.79 2.89 -17.40
CA GLU A 188 11.00 4.10 -17.20
C GLU A 188 9.63 3.94 -17.87
N THR A 189 8.58 4.36 -17.16
CA THR A 189 7.22 4.42 -17.67
C THR A 189 6.53 5.65 -17.08
N SER A 190 5.53 6.22 -17.78
CA SER A 190 4.70 7.28 -17.19
C SER A 190 3.50 6.68 -16.43
N LEU A 191 2.92 7.45 -15.50
CA LEU A 191 1.68 7.06 -14.81
C LEU A 191 0.55 6.76 -15.81
N ASP A 192 0.45 7.53 -16.89
CA ASP A 192 -0.56 7.33 -17.94
C ASP A 192 -0.35 6.02 -18.70
N VAL A 193 0.90 5.63 -18.98
CA VAL A 193 1.21 4.33 -19.60
C VAL A 193 0.92 3.18 -18.62
N ALA A 194 1.18 3.36 -17.32
CA ALA A 194 0.81 2.36 -16.31
C ALA A 194 -0.70 2.16 -16.22
N LYS A 195 -1.47 3.27 -16.19
CA LYS A 195 -2.95 3.25 -16.24
C LYS A 195 -3.45 2.59 -17.53
N TRP A 196 -2.87 2.91 -18.68
CA TRP A 196 -3.25 2.31 -19.96
C TRP A 196 -2.95 0.81 -20.03
N ASN A 197 -1.80 0.37 -19.53
CA ASN A 197 -1.45 -1.05 -19.44
C ASN A 197 -2.41 -1.82 -18.52
N LEU A 198 -2.87 -1.21 -17.43
CA LEU A 198 -3.88 -1.80 -16.55
C LEU A 198 -5.19 -1.99 -17.31
N LEU A 199 -5.68 -0.95 -18.02
CA LEU A 199 -6.89 -1.04 -18.83
C LEU A 199 -6.82 -2.19 -19.85
N ARG A 200 -5.67 -2.40 -20.51
CA ARG A 200 -5.47 -3.53 -21.45
C ARG A 200 -5.49 -4.91 -20.80
N ILE A 201 -4.97 -5.06 -19.58
CA ILE A 201 -5.05 -6.32 -18.83
C ILE A 201 -6.51 -6.60 -18.45
N VAL A 202 -7.22 -5.52 -18.10
CA VAL A 202 -8.60 -5.54 -17.63
C VAL A 202 -9.58 -5.89 -18.75
N GLU A 203 -9.36 -5.50 -20.01
CA GLU A 203 -10.24 -5.74 -21.18
C GLU A 203 -10.68 -7.20 -21.44
N ARG A 204 -10.16 -8.20 -20.71
CA ARG A 204 -10.72 -9.56 -20.68
C ARG A 204 -11.95 -9.60 -19.75
N ALA A 205 -13.13 -9.97 -20.27
CA ALA A 205 -14.40 -9.88 -19.54
C ALA A 205 -14.43 -10.40 -18.08
N ARG A 206 -13.70 -11.48 -17.75
CA ARG A 206 -13.58 -11.98 -16.36
C ARG A 206 -12.64 -11.15 -15.48
N GLU A 207 -11.58 -10.59 -16.06
CA GLU A 207 -10.68 -9.66 -15.37
C GLU A 207 -11.33 -8.29 -15.19
N MET A 208 -12.23 -7.87 -16.10
CA MET A 208 -13.02 -6.65 -15.97
C MET A 208 -13.85 -6.62 -14.68
N LEU A 209 -14.66 -7.65 -14.43
CA LEU A 209 -15.53 -7.67 -13.25
C LEU A 209 -14.73 -7.67 -11.94
N ARG A 210 -13.63 -8.44 -11.89
CA ARG A 210 -12.74 -8.50 -10.73
C ARG A 210 -12.04 -7.17 -10.48
N TYR A 211 -11.56 -6.54 -11.55
CA TYR A 211 -10.92 -5.24 -11.46
C TYR A 211 -11.92 -4.14 -11.06
N GLU A 212 -13.12 -4.16 -11.63
CA GLU A 212 -14.18 -3.21 -11.29
C GLU A 212 -14.54 -3.29 -9.81
N TRP A 213 -14.66 -4.50 -9.26
CA TRP A 213 -14.85 -4.67 -7.82
C TRP A 213 -13.71 -4.06 -6.99
N LYS A 214 -12.45 -4.27 -7.41
CA LYS A 214 -11.28 -3.65 -6.76
C LYS A 214 -11.34 -2.12 -6.86
N ARG A 215 -11.77 -1.57 -8.00
CA ARG A 215 -11.95 -0.12 -8.20
C ARG A 215 -13.01 0.44 -7.27
N VAL A 216 -14.19 -0.19 -7.21
CA VAL A 216 -15.28 0.19 -6.30
C VAL A 216 -14.82 0.19 -4.84
N CYS A 217 -14.07 -0.84 -4.42
CA CYS A 217 -13.50 -0.88 -3.06
C CYS A 217 -12.58 0.32 -2.78
N ALA A 218 -11.74 0.71 -3.75
CA ALA A 218 -10.84 1.84 -3.60
C ALA A 218 -11.59 3.19 -3.57
N GLU A 219 -12.65 3.32 -4.36
CA GLU A 219 -13.54 4.49 -4.32
C GLU A 219 -14.26 4.60 -2.99
N ILE A 220 -14.76 3.49 -2.43
CA ILE A 220 -15.37 3.47 -1.09
C ILE A 220 -14.35 3.92 -0.04
N ILE A 221 -13.10 3.45 -0.11
CA ILE A 221 -12.04 3.88 0.82
C ILE A 221 -11.82 5.40 0.69
N PHE A 222 -11.67 5.90 -0.53
CA PHE A 222 -11.43 7.33 -0.73
C PHE A 222 -12.61 8.18 -0.26
N GLN A 223 -13.84 7.74 -0.53
CA GLN A 223 -15.04 8.42 -0.02
C GLN A 223 -15.12 8.35 1.49
N ALA A 224 -14.78 7.22 2.12
CA ALA A 224 -14.74 7.10 3.57
C ALA A 224 -13.73 8.08 4.21
N VAL A 225 -12.56 8.27 3.59
CA VAL A 225 -11.59 9.28 4.05
C VAL A 225 -12.18 10.69 3.96
N LYS A 226 -12.90 11.05 2.89
CA LYS A 226 -13.53 12.37 2.76
C LYS A 226 -14.72 12.54 3.71
N ASP A 227 -15.55 11.52 3.86
CA ASP A 227 -16.70 11.50 4.77
C ASP A 227 -16.26 11.67 6.23
N TRP A 228 -15.14 11.05 6.60
CA TRP A 228 -14.51 11.25 7.91
C TRP A 228 -14.26 12.74 8.16
N GLU A 229 -13.62 13.45 7.22
CA GLU A 229 -13.39 14.89 7.35
C GLU A 229 -14.70 15.70 7.38
N TRP A 230 -15.67 15.33 6.56
CA TRP A 230 -16.96 16.03 6.48
C TRP A 230 -17.75 15.94 7.79
N ARG A 231 -17.66 14.81 8.50
CA ARG A 231 -18.31 14.60 9.81
C ARG A 231 -17.67 15.40 10.96
N GLY A 232 -16.76 16.32 10.66
CA GLY A 232 -16.12 17.20 11.64
C GLY A 232 -14.87 16.59 12.28
N HIS A 233 -14.40 15.44 11.79
CA HIS A 233 -13.09 14.93 12.20
C HIS A 233 -11.95 15.71 11.56
N LEU A 234 -10.74 15.50 12.07
CA LEU A 234 -9.56 16.22 11.60
C LEU A 234 -9.24 15.84 10.14
N LYS A 235 -9.04 16.86 9.30
CA LYS A 235 -8.61 16.68 7.90
C LYS A 235 -7.32 15.86 7.82
N LEU A 236 -7.18 15.00 6.81
CA LEU A 236 -6.01 14.16 6.60
C LEU A 236 -4.72 14.97 6.68
N ARG A 237 -4.63 16.09 5.95
CA ARG A 237 -3.46 17.00 5.98
C ARG A 237 -3.13 17.54 7.38
N ASN A 238 -4.15 17.78 8.21
CA ASN A 238 -3.97 18.26 9.57
C ASN A 238 -3.55 17.09 10.49
N THR A 239 -4.12 15.90 10.29
CA THR A 239 -3.72 14.66 10.96
C THR A 239 -2.23 14.38 10.75
N LEU A 240 -1.72 14.58 9.53
CA LEU A 240 -0.29 14.42 9.23
C LEU A 240 0.61 15.32 10.08
N CYS A 241 0.09 16.43 10.62
CA CYS A 241 0.84 17.42 11.38
C CYS A 241 0.81 17.20 12.90
N LEU A 242 0.06 16.22 13.41
CA LEU A 242 -0.12 16.00 14.85
C LEU A 242 1.18 15.58 15.58
N PRO A 243 1.29 15.76 16.91
CA PRO A 243 2.31 15.07 17.70
C PRO A 243 2.26 13.54 17.50
N GLU A 244 3.37 12.82 17.73
CA GLU A 244 3.49 11.40 17.35
C GLU A 244 2.37 10.51 17.93
N LYS A 245 2.13 10.62 19.24
CA LYS A 245 1.09 9.86 19.92
C LYS A 245 -0.31 10.15 19.36
N GLU A 246 -0.62 11.42 19.16
CA GLU A 246 -1.91 11.85 18.62
C GLU A 246 -2.09 11.42 17.15
N PHE A 247 -1.01 11.45 16.37
CA PHE A 247 -1.00 10.93 15.01
C PHE A 247 -1.33 9.43 14.99
N ASP A 248 -0.69 8.62 15.83
CA ASP A 248 -0.93 7.18 15.87
C ASP A 248 -2.38 6.87 16.30
N GLU A 249 -2.89 7.55 17.33
CA GLU A 249 -4.28 7.41 17.75
C GLU A 249 -5.27 7.81 16.65
N MET A 250 -5.00 8.92 15.94
CA MET A 250 -5.87 9.41 14.87
C MET A 250 -5.81 8.51 13.63
N LYS A 251 -4.63 7.98 13.29
CA LYS A 251 -4.45 6.98 12.23
C LYS A 251 -5.32 5.76 12.51
N VAL A 252 -5.24 5.18 13.71
CA VAL A 252 -6.06 4.01 14.08
C VAL A 252 -7.54 4.31 13.90
N LYS A 253 -8.03 5.43 14.43
CA LYS A 253 -9.45 5.84 14.30
C LYS A 253 -9.89 6.00 12.84
N LEU A 254 -9.04 6.58 12.00
CA LEU A 254 -9.32 6.73 10.56
C LEU A 254 -9.39 5.36 9.87
N ILE A 255 -8.42 4.48 10.13
CA ILE A 255 -8.39 3.13 9.55
C ILE A 255 -9.63 2.31 9.99
N ASP A 256 -10.01 2.37 11.26
CA ASP A 256 -11.19 1.69 11.80
C ASP A 256 -12.48 2.21 11.16
N TYR A 257 -12.59 3.52 10.94
CA TYR A 257 -13.74 4.11 10.25
C TYR A 257 -13.85 3.65 8.79
N VAL A 258 -12.73 3.61 8.07
CA VAL A 258 -12.67 3.12 6.69
C VAL A 258 -13.06 1.64 6.64
N GLU A 259 -12.54 0.82 7.56
CA GLU A 259 -12.87 -0.60 7.65
C GLU A 259 -14.37 -0.82 7.93
N ALA A 260 -14.93 -0.10 8.89
CA ALA A 260 -16.36 -0.16 9.18
C ALA A 260 -17.23 0.26 7.99
N THR A 261 -16.76 1.23 7.19
CA THR A 261 -17.45 1.65 5.96
C THR A 261 -17.39 0.57 4.90
N LEU A 262 -16.20 0.01 4.63
CA LEU A 262 -16.02 -1.12 3.71
C LEU A 262 -16.84 -2.36 4.09
N ALA A 263 -16.99 -2.64 5.38
CA ALA A 263 -17.77 -3.76 5.87
C ALA A 263 -19.27 -3.60 5.59
N LYS A 264 -19.80 -2.38 5.63
CA LYS A 264 -21.21 -2.07 5.35
C LYS A 264 -21.56 -2.05 3.87
N SER A 265 -20.56 -1.87 3.02
CA SER A 265 -20.73 -1.94 1.56
C SER A 265 -20.98 -3.39 1.13
N ASN A 266 -22.26 -3.78 1.12
CA ASN A 266 -22.77 -5.02 0.54
C ASN A 266 -23.17 -4.80 -0.93
N LEU A 267 -22.20 -4.33 -1.73
CA LEU A 267 -22.28 -4.43 -3.18
C LEU A 267 -21.76 -5.82 -3.61
#